data_AF-A0A967UK28-F1
#
_entry.id   AF-A0A967UK28-F1
#
_cell.length_a   1.000
_cell.length_b   1.000
_cell.length_c   1.000
_cell.angle_alpha   90.00
_cell.angle_beta   90.00
_cell.angle_gamma   90.00
#
_symmetry.space_group_name_H-M   'P 1'
#
loop_
_entity.id
_entity.type
_entity.pdbx_description
1 polymer ?
#
loop_
_entity_poly.entity_id
_entity_poly.type
_entity_poly.pdbx_seq_one_letter_code
_entity_poly.pdbx_strand_id
1 'polypeptide(L)' 'MADKSKSVSLVLGSGGARGLAHIGIIRYLEEQNYKIESVSGC' A
#
# COMPACT_ATOMS: atom_id res chain seq x y z
N MET A 1 -20.62 -6.93 12.73
CA MET A 1 -19.22 -6.75 13.15
C MET A 1 -18.59 -5.80 12.14
N ALA A 2 -18.46 -4.51 12.46
CA ALA A 2 -17.92 -3.53 11.52
C ALA A 2 -16.38 -3.63 11.56
N ASP A 3 -15.85 -4.63 10.87
CA ASP A 3 -14.43 -4.70 10.57
C ASP A 3 -14.11 -3.52 9.65
N LYS A 4 -13.74 -2.39 10.25
CA LYS A 4 -13.36 -1.18 9.52
C LYS A 4 -11.98 -1.42 8.94
N SER A 5 -11.86 -2.31 7.96
CA SER A 5 -10.67 -2.37 7.11
C SER A 5 -10.47 -0.97 6.57
N LYS A 6 -9.41 -0.30 7.03
CA LYS A 6 -9.18 1.09 6.68
C LYS A 6 -8.75 1.13 5.23
N SER A 7 -9.65 1.60 4.38
CA SER A 7 -9.37 1.84 2.98
C SER A 7 -8.37 2.97 2.83
N VAL A 8 -7.26 2.71 2.15
CA VAL A 8 -6.18 3.68 1.91
C VAL A 8 -5.84 3.77 0.43
N SER A 9 -5.52 4.97 -0.02
CA SER A 9 -4.94 5.22 -1.34
C SER A 9 -3.44 5.37 -1.20
N LEU A 10 -2.69 4.55 -1.92
CA LEU A 10 -1.23 4.47 -1.82
C LEU A 10 -0.59 5.23 -2.98
N VAL A 11 0.33 6.14 -2.69
CA VAL A 11 1.09 6.88 -3.72
C VAL A 11 2.55 6.47 -3.65
N LEU A 12 3.05 5.83 -4.71
CA LEU A 12 4.42 5.35 -4.84
C LEU A 12 5.21 6.35 -5.68
N GLY A 13 6.24 6.97 -5.10
CA GLY A 13 7.15 7.83 -5.87
C GLY A 13 8.02 7.00 -6.84
N SER A 14 8.63 7.66 -7.83
CA SER A 14 9.55 7.06 -8.79
C SER A 14 10.78 6.46 -8.07
N GLY A 15 10.67 5.18 -7.75
CA GLY A 15 11.56 4.49 -6.83
C GLY A 15 12.82 3.91 -7.44
N GLY A 16 13.14 4.18 -8.72
CA GLY A 16 14.32 3.65 -9.41
C GLY A 16 14.62 2.18 -9.10
N ALA A 17 15.88 1.84 -8.81
CA ALA A 17 16.30 0.50 -8.40
C ALA A 17 15.75 0.04 -7.01
N ARG A 18 15.14 0.96 -6.24
CA ARG A 18 14.58 0.71 -4.90
C ARG A 18 13.08 0.40 -4.94
N GLY A 19 12.51 0.17 -6.13
CA GLY A 19 11.10 -0.16 -6.32
C GLY A 19 10.60 -1.35 -5.49
N LEU A 20 11.48 -2.28 -5.12
CA LEU A 20 11.16 -3.42 -4.25
C LEU A 20 10.68 -3.00 -2.85
N ALA A 21 11.08 -1.82 -2.35
CA ALA A 21 10.59 -1.29 -1.08
C ALA A 21 9.08 -1.03 -1.10
N HIS A 22 8.52 -0.69 -2.26
CA HIS A 22 7.07 -0.53 -2.44
C HIS A 22 6.32 -1.86 -2.30
N ILE A 23 6.93 -2.99 -2.67
CA ILE A 23 6.32 -4.31 -2.46
C ILE A 23 6.26 -4.64 -0.96
N GLY A 24 7.31 -4.26 -0.22
CA GLY A 24 7.36 -4.43 1.24
C GLY A 24 6.26 -3.64 1.96
N ILE A 25 6.05 -2.38 1.59
CA ILE A 25 5.02 -1.55 2.24
C ILE A 25 3.60 -2.06 1.97
N ILE A 26 3.34 -2.58 0.76
CA ILE A 26 2.04 -3.16 0.41
C ILE A 26 1.75 -4.38 1.28
N ARG A 27 2.72 -5.31 1.39
CA ARG A 27 2.58 -6.50 2.24
C ARG A 27 2.33 -6.14 3.69
N TYR A 28 3.10 -5.17 4.21
CA TYR A 28 2.93 -4.68 5.57
C TYR A 28 1.53 -4.11 5.81
N LEU A 29 1.00 -3.33 4.85
CA LEU A 29 -0.34 -2.76 4.94
C LEU A 29 -1.43 -3.86 4.93
N GLU A 30 -1.29 -4.89 4.09
CA GLU A 30 -2.22 -6.03 4.08
C GLU A 30 -2.18 -6.82 5.40
N GLU A 31 -0.99 -7.08 5.96
CA GLU A 31 -0.84 -7.71 7.28
C GLU A 31 -1.49 -6.90 8.40
N GLN A 32 -1.47 -5.57 8.28
CA GLN A 32 -2.10 -4.65 9.22
C GLN A 32 -3.60 -4.45 8.96
N ASN A 33 -4.24 -5.29 8.11
CA ASN A 33 -5.67 -5.21 7.77
C ASN A 33 -6.08 -3.87 7.10
N TYR A 34 -5.15 -3.21 6.41
CA TYR A 34 -5.49 -2.10 5.53
C TYR A 34 -5.91 -2.61 4.16
N LYS A 35 -6.95 -1.97 3.59
CA LYS A 35 -7.42 -2.27 2.24
C LYS A 35 -6.89 -1.21 1.30
N ILE A 36 -6.02 -1.58 0.36
CA ILE A 36 -5.49 -0.63 -0.61
C ILE A 36 -6.47 -0.56 -1.78
N GLU A 37 -7.16 0.57 -1.93
CA GLU A 37 -8.18 0.75 -2.98
C GLU A 37 -7.60 1.26 -4.29
N SER A 38 -6.55 2.09 -4.20
CA SER A 38 -5.94 2.74 -5.34
C SER A 38 -4.44 2.87 -5.13
N VAL A 39 -3.68 2.62 -6.19
CA VAL A 39 -2.23 2.86 -6.22
C VAL A 39 -1.91 3.81 -7.36
N SER A 40 -1.27 4.93 -7.06
CA SER A 40 -0.76 5.88 -8.08
C SER A 40 0.74 6.00 -7.97
N GLY A 41 1.43 6.14 -9.10
CA GLY A 41 2.86 6.42 -9.12
C GLY A 41 3.29 7.21 -10.34
N CYS A 42 4.50 7.75 -10.28
CA CYS A 42 5.18 8.48 -11.36
C CYS A 42 6.39 7.68 -11.82
#